data_AF-A0A971LIB3-F1
#
_entry.id   AF-A0A971LIB3-F1
#
_cell.length_a   1.000
_cell.length_b   1.000
_cell.length_c   1.000
_cell.angle_alpha   90.00
_cell.angle_beta   90.00
_cell.angle_gamma   90.00
#
_symmetry.space_group_name_H-M   'P 1'
#
loop_
_entity.id
_entity.type
_entity.pdbx_description
1 polymer ?
#
loop_
_entity_poly.entity_id
_entity_poly.type
_entity_poly.pdbx_seq_one_letter_code
_entity_poly.pdbx_strand_id
1 'polypeptide(L)'
;MKPTSRLAAMFLAVVCFVAQAVAPTSAVTASSEVLAEQIKIYALELVADGYSYYYHILDAHAEFYDLTVEGEQYQADLLVSLTRVLKAKDAHELPFIQGMFEEANVPTDSTSGHVGAEHVQRSDFNESQKATVAQQVNFWVEEVESYLGEKQNTNFILCISGKLNRGQFDSDQVTVLAQNSDGHVPVEQMFPAEPETLRNEGREAVRSIAAKQNST
;
A
#
# COMPACT_ATOMS: atom_id res chain seq x y z
N MET A 1 -15.81 10.62 -9.50
CA MET A 1 -14.43 10.42 -9.04
C MET A 1 -14.21 8.92 -8.90
N LYS A 2 -13.23 8.35 -9.61
CA LYS A 2 -12.94 6.90 -9.52
C LYS A 2 -12.21 6.63 -8.20
N PRO A 3 -12.71 5.76 -7.31
CA PRO A 3 -11.94 5.29 -6.17
C PRO A 3 -11.01 4.18 -6.69
N THR A 4 -9.91 4.56 -7.36
CA THR A 4 -8.92 3.60 -7.90
C THR A 4 -7.58 3.68 -7.17
N SER A 5 -7.47 4.36 -6.03
CA SER A 5 -6.16 4.68 -5.46
C SER A 5 -5.71 3.84 -4.26
N ARG A 6 -6.52 2.92 -3.70
CA ARG A 6 -6.15 2.20 -2.46
C ARG A 6 -5.89 0.71 -2.64
N LEU A 7 -6.67 0.05 -3.48
CA LEU A 7 -6.38 -1.32 -3.88
C LEU A 7 -5.07 -1.42 -4.69
N ALA A 8 -4.78 -0.39 -5.49
CA ALA A 8 -3.52 -0.26 -6.20
C ALA A 8 -2.34 -0.28 -5.23
N ALA A 9 -2.42 0.34 -4.05
CA ALA A 9 -1.33 0.37 -3.06
C ALA A 9 -0.99 -1.03 -2.48
N MET A 10 -1.93 -1.98 -2.51
CA MET A 10 -1.69 -3.37 -2.13
C MET A 10 -0.93 -4.15 -3.22
N PHE A 11 -0.99 -3.72 -4.49
CA PHE A 11 -0.37 -4.41 -5.63
C PHE A 11 0.70 -3.57 -6.35
N LEU A 12 0.97 -2.35 -5.89
CA LEU A 12 1.86 -1.42 -6.59
C LEU A 12 3.33 -1.85 -6.42
N ALA A 13 3.81 -2.66 -7.37
CA ALA A 13 5.22 -2.70 -7.70
C ALA A 13 5.58 -1.40 -8.45
N VAL A 14 5.88 -0.33 -7.70
CA VAL A 14 6.45 0.89 -8.31
C VAL A 14 7.89 0.60 -8.66
N VAL A 15 8.14 0.24 -9.92
CA VAL A 15 9.48 0.25 -10.51
C VAL A 15 9.82 1.71 -10.84
N CYS A 16 10.36 2.43 -9.85
CA CYS A 16 11.03 3.70 -10.11
C CYS A 16 12.33 3.43 -10.86
N PHE A 17 12.38 3.78 -12.14
CA PHE A 17 13.65 3.94 -12.84
C PHE A 17 14.39 5.13 -12.23
N VAL A 18 15.38 4.85 -11.38
CA VAL A 18 16.32 5.89 -10.93
C VAL A 18 17.28 6.17 -12.09
N ALA A 19 17.04 7.26 -12.80
CA ALA A 19 18.11 7.92 -13.53
C ALA A 19 19.09 8.45 -12.47
N GLN A 20 20.30 7.90 -12.42
CA GLN A 20 21.34 8.30 -11.48
C GLN A 20 21.78 9.75 -11.78
N ALA A 21 21.11 10.73 -11.17
CA ALA A 21 21.71 12.03 -10.95
C ALA A 21 22.52 11.92 -9.65
N VAL A 22 23.84 11.80 -9.79
CA VAL A 22 24.77 11.89 -8.66
C VAL A 22 24.67 13.32 -8.11
N ALA A 23 23.83 13.52 -7.10
CA ALA A 23 23.81 14.74 -6.31
C ALA A 23 25.04 14.78 -5.40
N PRO A 24 25.67 15.95 -5.21
CA PRO A 24 26.82 16.09 -4.33
C PRO A 24 26.40 15.83 -2.89
N THR A 25 27.03 14.85 -2.25
CA THR A 25 26.85 14.54 -0.83
C THR A 25 27.42 15.69 -0.01
N SER A 26 26.56 16.54 0.55
CA SER A 26 26.99 17.57 1.51
C SER A 26 27.52 16.88 2.77
N ALA A 27 28.73 17.23 3.19
CA ALA A 27 29.37 16.63 4.36
C ALA A 27 28.59 17.00 5.64
N VAL A 28 27.94 15.99 6.23
CA VAL A 28 27.20 16.06 7.48
C VAL A 28 28.21 16.13 8.64
N THR A 29 28.13 17.14 9.50
CA THR A 29 28.96 17.26 10.73
C THR A 29 28.52 16.27 11.82
N ALA A 30 29.34 15.99 12.83
CA ALA A 30 29.07 14.93 13.83
C ALA A 30 27.74 15.07 14.61
N SER A 31 27.27 16.30 14.88
CA SER A 31 25.94 16.54 15.48
C SER A 31 24.80 16.22 14.49
N SER A 32 25.04 16.40 13.20
CA SER A 32 24.06 16.08 12.16
C SER A 32 24.09 14.60 11.74
N GLU A 33 25.16 13.85 12.04
CA GLU A 33 25.19 12.39 11.82
C GLU A 33 24.21 11.67 12.76
N VAL A 34 24.18 12.05 14.03
CA VAL A 34 23.22 11.49 15.01
C VAL A 34 21.78 11.83 14.62
N LEU A 35 21.52 13.07 14.20
CA LEU A 35 20.21 13.49 13.72
C LEU A 35 19.80 12.71 12.46
N ALA A 36 20.71 12.57 11.49
CA ALA A 36 20.46 11.80 10.28
C ALA A 36 20.10 10.35 10.60
N GLU A 37 20.81 9.71 11.52
CA GLU A 37 20.51 8.34 11.95
C GLU A 37 19.14 8.24 12.64
N GLN A 38 18.79 9.20 13.51
CA GLN A 38 17.46 9.24 14.15
C GLN A 38 16.33 9.37 13.13
N ILE A 39 16.47 10.29 12.15
CA ILE A 39 15.50 10.47 11.07
C ILE A 39 15.40 9.20 10.21
N LYS A 40 16.53 8.55 9.92
CA LYS A 40 16.59 7.32 9.15
C LYS A 40 15.83 6.18 9.83
N ILE A 41 16.10 5.96 11.13
CA ILE A 41 15.41 4.96 11.94
C ILE A 41 13.91 5.23 11.96
N TYR A 42 13.51 6.48 12.24
CA TYR A 42 12.11 6.88 12.24
C TYR A 42 11.41 6.60 10.89
N ALA A 43 12.05 6.95 9.77
CA ALA A 43 11.50 6.73 8.44
C ALA A 43 11.31 5.23 8.14
N LEU A 44 12.28 4.41 8.54
CA LEU A 44 12.25 2.96 8.36
C LEU A 44 11.14 2.32 9.20
N GLU A 45 11.05 2.67 10.48
CA GLU A 45 10.02 2.17 11.40
C GLU A 45 8.62 2.56 10.90
N LEU A 46 8.41 3.84 10.54
CA LEU A 46 7.13 4.34 10.03
C LEU A 46 6.65 3.56 8.79
N VAL A 47 7.53 3.37 7.80
CA VAL A 47 7.18 2.66 6.57
C VAL A 47 7.00 1.17 6.81
N ALA A 48 7.87 0.54 7.60
CA ALA A 48 7.76 -0.88 7.93
C ALA A 48 6.46 -1.18 8.67
N ASP A 49 6.12 -0.36 9.68
CA ASP A 49 4.90 -0.50 10.48
C ASP A 49 3.65 -0.32 9.62
N GLY A 50 3.64 0.68 8.74
CA GLY A 50 2.52 0.94 7.82
C GLY A 50 2.16 -0.23 6.91
N TYR A 51 3.12 -1.11 6.58
CA TYR A 51 2.88 -2.32 5.78
C TYR A 51 2.84 -3.62 6.60
N SER A 52 3.26 -3.57 7.85
CA SER A 52 3.46 -4.75 8.70
C SER A 52 2.19 -5.55 8.92
N TYR A 53 0.99 -4.95 8.79
CA TYR A 53 -0.26 -5.69 8.98
C TYR A 53 -0.40 -6.84 7.97
N TYR A 54 -0.22 -6.55 6.68
CA TYR A 54 -0.43 -7.51 5.58
C TYR A 54 0.84 -8.21 5.11
N TYR A 55 2.01 -7.68 5.46
CA TYR A 55 3.28 -8.17 4.93
C TYR A 55 4.27 -8.57 6.02
N HIS A 56 5.07 -9.59 5.72
CA HIS A 56 6.36 -9.78 6.38
C HIS A 56 7.38 -8.84 5.73
N ILE A 57 7.98 -7.97 6.54
CA ILE A 57 9.09 -7.13 6.11
C ILE A 57 10.37 -7.96 6.16
N LEU A 58 11.01 -8.15 5.01
CA LEU A 58 12.22 -8.97 4.87
C LEU A 58 13.48 -8.13 4.97
N ASP A 59 13.44 -6.93 4.41
CA ASP A 59 14.53 -5.96 4.42
C ASP A 59 13.98 -4.55 4.27
N ALA A 60 14.66 -3.58 4.86
CA ALA A 60 14.31 -2.16 4.76
C ALA A 60 15.59 -1.33 4.78
N HIS A 61 15.70 -0.39 3.84
CA HIS A 61 16.86 0.48 3.71
C HIS A 61 16.43 1.92 3.47
N ALA A 62 17.25 2.87 3.92
CA ALA A 62 16.99 4.29 3.73
C ALA A 62 18.28 5.05 3.40
N GLU A 63 18.21 5.91 2.40
CA GLU A 63 19.32 6.75 1.92
C GLU A 63 18.87 8.21 1.89
N PHE A 64 19.73 9.11 2.37
CA PHE A 64 19.50 10.54 2.24
C PHE A 64 19.87 11.01 0.84
N TYR A 65 19.00 11.82 0.25
CA TYR A 65 19.35 12.70 -0.85
C TYR A 65 19.83 14.05 -0.33
N ASP A 66 19.14 14.59 0.66
CA ASP A 66 19.46 15.87 1.27
C ASP A 66 19.04 15.92 2.74
N LEU A 67 19.77 16.72 3.52
CA LEU A 67 19.43 17.06 4.90
C LEU A 67 19.84 18.52 5.16
N THR A 68 18.85 19.37 5.28
CA THR A 68 19.02 20.79 5.62
C THR A 68 18.58 21.04 7.06
N VAL A 69 19.42 21.73 7.83
CA VAL A 69 19.13 22.13 9.21
C VAL A 69 19.33 23.64 9.35
N GLU A 70 18.26 24.36 9.71
CA GLU A 70 18.24 25.81 9.88
C GLU A 70 17.75 26.16 11.29
N GLY A 71 18.69 26.43 12.20
CA GLY A 71 18.38 26.67 13.61
C GLY A 71 17.80 25.42 14.28
N GLU A 72 16.53 25.50 14.71
CA GLU A 72 15.79 24.37 15.30
C GLU A 72 14.87 23.67 14.29
N GLN A 73 14.97 23.98 13.00
CA GLN A 73 14.16 23.34 11.97
C GLN A 73 15.04 22.43 11.12
N TYR A 74 14.46 21.33 10.65
CA TYR A 74 15.12 20.46 9.68
C TYR A 74 14.15 20.03 8.58
N GLN A 75 14.73 19.74 7.42
CA GLN A 75 14.08 19.07 6.31
C GLN A 75 15.04 18.01 5.78
N ALA A 76 14.53 16.81 5.59
CA ALA A 76 15.27 15.65 5.12
C ALA A 76 14.53 15.00 3.96
N ASP A 77 15.23 14.77 2.87
CA ASP A 77 14.70 14.04 1.72
C ASP A 77 15.40 12.69 1.63
N LEU A 78 14.62 11.60 1.70
CA LEU A 78 15.13 10.23 1.75
C LEU A 78 14.49 9.34 0.69
N LEU A 79 15.27 8.39 0.17
CA LEU A 79 14.76 7.18 -0.46
C LEU A 79 14.61 6.09 0.60
N VAL A 80 13.39 5.61 0.82
CA VAL A 80 13.13 4.42 1.65
C VAL A 80 12.76 3.25 0.74
N SER A 81 13.50 2.16 0.83
CA SER A 81 13.28 0.93 0.09
C SER A 81 12.82 -0.17 1.04
N LEU A 82 11.76 -0.88 0.68
CA LEU A 82 11.16 -1.95 1.47
C LEU A 82 11.07 -3.23 0.63
N THR A 83 11.66 -4.31 1.12
CA THR A 83 11.45 -5.66 0.59
C THR A 83 10.46 -6.40 1.47
N ARG A 84 9.37 -6.89 0.89
CA ARG A 84 8.27 -7.50 1.65
C ARG A 84 7.66 -8.69 0.94
N VAL A 85 6.95 -9.54 1.69
CA VAL A 85 6.15 -10.65 1.14
C VAL A 85 4.81 -10.71 1.86
N LEU A 86 3.73 -11.02 1.14
CA LEU A 86 2.39 -11.14 1.75
C LEU A 86 2.41 -12.19 2.87
N LYS A 87 1.73 -11.90 3.98
CA LYS A 87 1.51 -12.87 5.06
C LYS A 87 0.47 -13.93 4.68
N ALA A 88 -0.49 -13.53 3.86
CA ALA A 88 -1.54 -14.42 3.37
C ALA A 88 -0.92 -15.59 2.62
N LYS A 89 -1.42 -16.80 2.88
CA LYS A 89 -1.01 -18.02 2.17
C LYS A 89 -1.96 -18.38 1.03
N ASP A 90 -3.13 -17.78 1.04
CA ASP A 90 -4.23 -18.03 0.13
C ASP A 90 -4.97 -16.71 -0.14
N ALA A 91 -5.46 -16.52 -1.37
CA ALA A 91 -6.14 -15.29 -1.76
C ALA A 91 -7.41 -15.01 -0.91
N HIS A 92 -8.09 -16.06 -0.45
CA HIS A 92 -9.30 -15.96 0.38
C HIS A 92 -9.01 -15.46 1.81
N GLU A 93 -7.74 -15.41 2.22
CA GLU A 93 -7.33 -14.78 3.48
C GLU A 93 -7.33 -13.24 3.39
N LEU A 94 -7.32 -12.66 2.19
CA LEU A 94 -7.29 -11.21 2.00
C LEU A 94 -8.69 -10.59 2.22
N PRO A 95 -8.80 -9.50 3.01
CA PRO A 95 -10.10 -8.91 3.33
C PRO A 95 -10.91 -8.45 2.12
N PHE A 96 -10.24 -7.95 1.08
CA PHE A 96 -10.92 -7.55 -0.16
C PHE A 96 -11.60 -8.75 -0.84
N ILE A 97 -10.90 -9.88 -0.96
CA ILE A 97 -11.45 -11.12 -1.53
C ILE A 97 -12.60 -11.62 -0.65
N GLN A 98 -12.43 -11.65 0.68
CA GLN A 98 -13.52 -12.00 1.61
C GLN A 98 -14.77 -11.17 1.37
N GLY A 99 -14.62 -9.84 1.22
CA GLY A 99 -15.74 -8.94 0.93
C GLY A 99 -16.45 -9.26 -0.38
N MET A 100 -15.71 -9.63 -1.42
CA MET A 100 -16.31 -10.05 -2.69
C MET A 100 -17.13 -11.35 -2.53
N PHE A 101 -16.57 -12.35 -1.85
CA PHE A 101 -17.24 -13.64 -1.62
C PHE A 101 -18.50 -13.48 -0.76
N GLU A 102 -18.41 -12.69 0.32
CA GLU A 102 -19.53 -12.33 1.18
C GLU A 102 -20.66 -11.66 0.39
N GLU A 103 -20.34 -10.62 -0.40
CA GLU A 103 -21.37 -9.88 -1.14
C GLU A 103 -21.96 -10.72 -2.28
N ALA A 104 -21.16 -11.54 -2.96
CA ALA A 104 -21.63 -12.42 -4.02
C ALA A 104 -22.39 -13.66 -3.50
N ASN A 105 -22.42 -13.86 -2.18
CA ASN A 105 -22.98 -15.05 -1.52
C ASN A 105 -22.42 -16.35 -2.13
N VAL A 106 -21.10 -16.40 -2.31
CA VAL A 106 -20.40 -17.59 -2.83
C VAL A 106 -19.99 -18.47 -1.64
N PRO A 107 -20.37 -19.77 -1.61
CA PRO A 107 -20.02 -20.64 -0.49
C PRO A 107 -18.50 -20.83 -0.39
N THR A 108 -17.98 -20.75 0.84
CA THR A 108 -16.56 -20.93 1.18
C THR A 108 -16.06 -22.37 0.99
N ASP A 109 -16.99 -23.32 0.89
CA ASP A 109 -16.69 -24.75 0.85
C ASP A 109 -16.43 -25.21 -0.60
N SER A 110 -16.75 -24.35 -1.58
CA SER A 110 -16.64 -24.61 -3.02
C SER A 110 -15.30 -24.18 -3.64
N THR A 111 -14.37 -23.61 -2.89
CA THR A 111 -13.36 -22.69 -3.45
C THR A 111 -11.93 -23.23 -3.47
N SER A 112 -11.76 -24.54 -3.69
CA SER A 112 -10.49 -25.06 -4.21
C SER A 112 -10.35 -24.84 -5.73
N GLY A 113 -11.10 -23.90 -6.32
CA GLY A 113 -11.17 -23.70 -7.76
C GLY A 113 -11.97 -22.47 -8.20
N HIS A 114 -12.05 -22.30 -9.52
CA HIS A 114 -12.68 -21.20 -10.24
C HIS A 114 -14.16 -21.02 -9.90
N VAL A 115 -14.57 -19.79 -9.59
CA VAL A 115 -15.97 -19.43 -9.31
C VAL A 115 -16.77 -19.36 -10.61
N GLY A 116 -17.70 -20.29 -10.82
CA GLY A 116 -18.72 -20.22 -11.88
C GLY A 116 -19.93 -19.35 -11.52
N ALA A 117 -20.75 -18.98 -12.51
CA ALA A 117 -21.95 -18.15 -12.32
C ALA A 117 -22.97 -18.81 -11.36
N GLU A 118 -23.07 -20.14 -11.40
CA GLU A 118 -23.91 -20.98 -10.56
C GLU A 118 -23.53 -20.91 -9.07
N HIS A 119 -22.32 -20.48 -8.74
CA HIS A 119 -21.86 -20.32 -7.36
C HIS A 119 -22.27 -18.97 -6.77
N VAL A 120 -22.67 -17.99 -7.58
CA VAL A 120 -23.13 -16.68 -7.13
C VAL A 120 -24.59 -16.77 -6.70
N GLN A 121 -24.83 -16.93 -5.39
CA GLN A 121 -26.17 -17.18 -4.83
C GLN A 121 -26.94 -15.89 -4.50
N ARG A 122 -26.80 -14.86 -5.34
CA ARG A 122 -27.60 -13.64 -5.27
C ARG A 122 -28.85 -13.77 -6.11
N SER A 123 -30.00 -13.77 -5.44
CA SER A 123 -31.31 -13.94 -6.08
C SER A 123 -31.74 -12.76 -6.94
N ASP A 124 -31.20 -11.56 -6.68
CA ASP A 124 -31.50 -10.34 -7.43
C ASP A 124 -30.60 -10.15 -8.65
N PHE A 125 -29.60 -11.02 -8.88
CA PHE A 125 -28.75 -10.99 -10.06
C PHE A 125 -29.31 -11.94 -11.13
N ASN A 126 -29.37 -11.47 -12.37
CA ASN A 126 -29.62 -12.32 -13.53
C ASN A 126 -28.35 -13.12 -13.90
N GLU A 127 -28.48 -14.09 -14.81
CA GLU A 127 -27.37 -14.98 -15.20
C GLU A 127 -26.15 -14.24 -15.79
N SER A 128 -26.37 -13.14 -16.52
CA SER A 128 -25.29 -12.30 -17.04
C SER A 128 -24.55 -11.56 -15.93
N GLN A 129 -25.28 -11.04 -14.94
CA GLN A 129 -24.69 -10.40 -13.75
C GLN A 129 -23.88 -11.39 -12.93
N LYS A 130 -24.42 -12.59 -12.69
CA LYS A 130 -23.71 -13.67 -11.97
C LYS A 130 -22.42 -14.08 -12.69
N ALA A 131 -22.47 -14.25 -14.01
CA ALA A 131 -21.27 -14.56 -14.80
C ALA A 131 -20.22 -13.44 -14.73
N THR A 132 -20.65 -12.18 -14.76
CA THR A 132 -19.75 -11.02 -14.63
C THR A 132 -19.10 -10.96 -13.24
N VAL A 133 -19.86 -11.24 -12.19
CA VAL A 133 -19.35 -11.29 -10.81
C VAL A 133 -18.35 -12.42 -10.64
N ALA A 134 -18.70 -13.62 -11.09
CA ALA A 134 -17.80 -14.77 -11.13
C ALA A 134 -16.47 -14.43 -11.82
N GLN A 135 -16.52 -13.83 -13.02
CA GLN A 135 -15.33 -13.39 -13.74
C GLN A 135 -14.50 -12.36 -12.94
N GLN A 136 -15.16 -11.39 -12.32
CA GLN A 136 -14.48 -10.36 -11.52
C GLN A 136 -13.82 -10.94 -10.27
N VAL A 137 -14.47 -11.89 -9.60
CA VAL A 137 -13.90 -12.61 -8.45
C VAL A 137 -12.67 -13.39 -8.87
N ASN A 138 -12.77 -14.21 -9.93
CA ASN A 138 -11.65 -15.00 -10.42
C ASN A 138 -10.48 -14.13 -10.85
N PHE A 139 -10.75 -13.01 -11.54
CA PHE A 139 -9.70 -12.04 -11.89
C PHE A 139 -8.92 -11.58 -10.66
N TRP A 140 -9.59 -11.19 -9.57
CA TRP A 140 -8.91 -10.72 -8.37
C TRP A 140 -8.22 -11.84 -7.59
N VAL A 141 -8.79 -13.04 -7.57
CA VAL A 141 -8.14 -14.21 -6.97
C VAL A 141 -6.85 -14.53 -7.73
N GLU A 142 -6.90 -14.64 -9.06
CA GLU A 142 -5.74 -14.92 -9.92
C GLU A 142 -4.67 -13.82 -9.79
N GLU A 143 -5.10 -12.54 -9.78
CA GLU A 143 -4.21 -11.40 -9.57
C GLU A 143 -3.46 -11.54 -8.23
N VAL A 144 -4.16 -11.80 -7.13
CA VAL A 144 -3.57 -11.98 -5.80
C VAL A 144 -2.63 -13.18 -5.75
N GLU A 145 -3.06 -14.32 -6.30
CA GLU A 145 -2.29 -15.57 -6.30
C GLU A 145 -0.92 -15.38 -6.94
N SER A 146 -0.81 -14.54 -7.97
CA SER A 146 0.46 -14.21 -8.61
C SER A 146 1.48 -13.52 -7.69
N TYR A 147 1.02 -12.95 -6.57
CA TYR A 147 1.85 -12.27 -5.58
C TYR A 147 2.09 -13.08 -4.30
N LEU A 148 1.40 -14.21 -4.10
CA LEU A 148 1.53 -15.02 -2.89
C LEU A 148 2.91 -15.67 -2.83
N GLY A 149 3.61 -15.48 -1.71
CA GLY A 149 4.97 -16.00 -1.51
C GLY A 149 6.06 -15.26 -2.28
N GLU A 150 5.72 -14.34 -3.18
CA GLU A 150 6.67 -13.58 -3.98
C GLU A 150 7.21 -12.35 -3.24
N LYS A 151 8.51 -12.09 -3.41
CA LYS A 151 9.15 -10.91 -2.83
C LYS A 151 8.82 -9.68 -3.66
N GLN A 152 8.36 -8.64 -2.98
CA GLN A 152 8.00 -7.36 -3.56
C GLN A 152 8.95 -6.28 -3.05
N ASN A 153 9.45 -5.45 -3.96
CA ASN A 153 10.25 -4.28 -3.63
C ASN A 153 9.42 -3.02 -3.86
N THR A 154 9.39 -2.13 -2.87
CA THR A 154 8.70 -0.85 -2.95
C THR A 154 9.65 0.27 -2.54
N ASN A 155 9.66 1.35 -3.30
CA ASN A 155 10.49 2.52 -3.03
C ASN A 155 9.60 3.73 -2.74
N PHE A 156 9.96 4.50 -1.74
CA PHE A 156 9.29 5.74 -1.33
C PHE A 156 10.31 6.86 -1.34
N ILE A 157 10.00 7.95 -2.03
CA ILE A 157 10.74 9.20 -1.85
C ILE A 157 9.97 9.99 -0.80
N LEU A 158 10.59 10.18 0.36
CA LEU A 158 10.01 10.83 1.52
C LEU A 158 10.65 12.19 1.76
N CYS A 159 9.82 13.20 2.02
CA CYS A 159 10.23 14.48 2.58
C CYS A 159 9.77 14.51 4.04
N ILE A 160 10.72 14.53 4.97
CA ILE A 160 10.52 14.56 6.41
C ILE A 160 10.94 15.93 6.93
N SER A 161 10.01 16.68 7.50
CA SER A 161 10.28 18.00 8.07
C SER A 161 9.78 18.08 9.50
N GLY A 162 10.44 18.88 10.32
CA GLY A 162 10.06 19.02 11.72
C GLY A 162 10.91 20.05 12.47
N LYS A 163 10.71 20.06 13.79
CA LYS A 163 11.49 20.88 14.72
C LYS A 163 12.35 20.00 15.62
N LEU A 164 13.54 20.49 15.94
CA LEU A 164 14.43 19.89 16.92
C LEU A 164 14.03 20.36 18.32
N ASN A 165 14.04 19.44 19.29
CA ASN A 165 13.84 19.74 20.70
C ASN A 165 15.18 19.65 21.42
N ARG A 166 15.77 20.82 21.75
CA ARG A 166 17.13 20.91 22.34
C ARG A 166 18.19 20.21 21.50
N GLY A 167 18.08 20.35 20.17
CA GLY A 167 19.01 19.73 19.21
C GLY A 167 18.81 18.23 18.98
N GLN A 168 17.73 17.64 19.47
CA GLN A 168 17.35 16.24 19.22
C GLN A 168 16.14 16.17 18.28
N PHE A 169 16.03 15.08 17.53
CA PHE A 169 14.83 14.75 16.76
C PHE A 169 13.61 14.64 17.69
N ASP A 170 12.49 15.23 17.29
CA ASP A 170 11.23 15.20 18.02
C ASP A 170 10.14 14.61 17.11
N SER A 171 9.83 13.32 17.32
CA SER A 171 8.86 12.56 16.52
C SER A 171 7.44 13.15 16.55
N ASP A 172 7.07 13.87 17.61
CA ASP A 172 5.72 14.40 17.78
C ASP A 172 5.47 15.67 16.95
N GLN A 173 6.53 16.27 16.39
CA GLN A 173 6.48 17.49 15.58
C GLN A 173 6.86 17.23 14.11
N VAL A 174 6.79 15.98 13.66
CA VAL A 174 7.21 15.58 12.32
C VAL A 174 6.05 15.61 11.34
N THR A 175 6.32 16.12 10.15
CA THR A 175 5.48 15.93 8.96
C THR A 175 6.23 15.06 7.97
N VAL A 176 5.59 13.98 7.52
CA VAL A 176 6.15 13.08 6.49
C VAL A 176 5.27 13.10 5.26
N LEU A 177 5.87 13.48 4.14
CA LEU A 177 5.21 13.46 2.84
C LEU A 177 5.93 12.46 1.92
N ALA A 178 5.16 11.68 1.18
CA ALA A 178 5.66 10.82 0.11
C ALA A 178 5.42 11.48 -1.25
N GLN A 179 6.39 11.34 -2.15
CA GLN A 179 6.22 11.75 -3.54
C GLN A 179 5.30 10.76 -4.29
N ASN A 180 4.36 11.29 -5.06
CA ASN A 180 3.54 10.56 -6.01
C ASN A 180 3.58 11.26 -7.40
N SER A 181 2.83 10.73 -8.37
CA SER A 181 2.77 11.30 -9.72
C SER A 181 2.24 12.74 -9.79
N ASP A 182 1.45 13.14 -8.80
CA ASP A 182 0.71 14.40 -8.77
C ASP A 182 1.32 15.44 -7.79
N GLY A 183 2.40 15.08 -7.09
CA GLY A 183 3.08 15.93 -6.11
C GLY A 183 3.46 15.18 -4.83
N HIS A 184 3.19 15.80 -3.68
CA HIS A 184 3.47 15.26 -2.35
C HIS A 184 2.17 14.98 -1.61
N VAL A 185 2.06 13.81 -0.98
CA VAL A 185 0.92 13.41 -0.15
C VAL A 185 1.39 12.93 1.22
N PRO A 186 0.58 13.03 2.28
CA PRO A 186 0.88 12.38 3.55
C PRO A 186 1.23 10.90 3.35
N VAL A 187 2.32 10.44 3.96
CA VAL A 187 2.84 9.08 3.74
C VAL A 187 1.83 8.00 4.11
N GLU A 188 0.92 8.28 5.05
CA GLU A 188 -0.15 7.37 5.48
C GLU A 188 -1.10 7.03 4.34
N GLN A 189 -1.21 7.89 3.32
CA GLN A 189 -2.02 7.61 2.13
C GLN A 189 -1.38 6.58 1.19
N MET A 190 -0.10 6.27 1.38
CA MET A 190 0.63 5.24 0.64
C MET A 190 0.50 3.85 1.29
N PHE A 191 -0.03 3.78 2.52
CA PHE A 191 -0.18 2.51 3.24
C PHE A 191 -1.45 1.76 2.83
N PRO A 192 -1.46 0.42 2.93
CA PRO A 192 -2.67 -0.36 2.68
C PRO A 192 -3.78 0.06 3.64
N ALA A 193 -5.02 0.04 3.17
CA ALA A 193 -6.15 0.38 4.01
C ALA A 193 -6.41 -0.69 5.09
N GLU A 194 -7.10 -0.29 6.15
CA GLU A 194 -7.53 -1.18 7.22
C GLU A 194 -8.39 -2.34 6.71
N PRO A 195 -8.38 -3.53 7.36
CA PRO A 195 -9.06 -4.74 6.89
C PRO A 195 -10.53 -4.54 6.57
N GLU A 196 -11.24 -3.82 7.43
CA GLU A 196 -12.66 -3.57 7.24
C GLU A 196 -12.93 -2.61 6.07
N THR A 197 -12.01 -1.69 5.80
CA THR A 197 -12.11 -0.82 4.61
C THR A 197 -11.93 -1.65 3.34
N LEU A 198 -10.91 -2.50 3.28
CA LEU A 198 -10.68 -3.39 2.13
C LEU A 198 -11.84 -4.37 1.93
N ARG A 199 -12.39 -4.94 3.02
CA ARG A 199 -13.57 -5.80 2.95
C ARG A 199 -14.78 -5.06 2.36
N ASN A 200 -15.02 -3.83 2.80
CA ASN A 200 -16.07 -2.99 2.22
C ASN A 200 -15.82 -2.67 0.74
N GLU A 201 -14.58 -2.37 0.34
CA GLU A 201 -14.23 -2.16 -1.06
C GLU A 201 -14.51 -3.40 -1.91
N GLY A 202 -14.25 -4.61 -1.38
CA GLY A 202 -14.59 -5.88 -2.02
C GLY A 202 -16.10 -6.04 -2.23
N ARG A 203 -16.90 -5.74 -1.20
CA ARG A 203 -18.37 -5.74 -1.30
C ARG A 203 -18.86 -4.74 -2.36
N GLU A 204 -18.32 -3.52 -2.36
CA GLU A 204 -18.68 -2.50 -3.34
C GLU A 204 -18.30 -2.87 -4.77
N ALA A 205 -17.19 -3.58 -4.99
CA ALA A 205 -16.81 -4.07 -6.30
C ALA A 205 -17.92 -4.95 -6.92
N VAL A 206 -18.51 -5.85 -6.14
CA VAL A 206 -19.62 -6.72 -6.56
C VAL A 206 -20.91 -5.89 -6.75
N ARG A 207 -21.27 -5.01 -5.82
CA ARG A 207 -22.47 -4.14 -5.93
C ARG A 207 -22.44 -3.24 -7.17
N SER A 208 -21.26 -2.77 -7.56
CA SER A 208 -21.12 -1.88 -8.71
C SER A 208 -21.53 -2.53 -10.04
N ILE A 209 -21.46 -3.86 -10.13
CA ILE A 209 -21.90 -4.62 -11.31
C ILE A 209 -23.43 -4.57 -11.45
N ALA A 210 -24.15 -4.64 -10.33
CA ALA A 210 -25.60 -4.51 -10.30
C ALA A 210 -26.06 -3.11 -10.78
N ALA A 211 -25.32 -2.06 -10.38
CA ALA A 211 -25.65 -0.68 -10.74
C ALA A 211 -25.37 -0.35 -12.22
N LYS A 212 -24.30 -0.89 -12.80
CA LYS A 212 -23.91 -0.60 -14.20
C LYS A 212 -24.90 -1.17 -15.21
N GLN A 213 -25.43 -2.37 -14.99
CA GLN A 213 -26.34 -3.00 -15.96
C GLN A 213 -27.77 -2.46 -15.93
N ASN A 214 -28.21 -1.84 -14.82
CA ASN A 214 -29.50 -1.13 -14.76
C ASN A 214 -29.47 0.24 -15.45
N SER A 215 -28.30 0.68 -15.91
CA SER A 215 -28.08 1.98 -16.57
C SER A 215 -27.87 1.87 -18.09
N THR A 216 -28.07 0.68 -18.65
CA THR A 216 -27.92 0.34 -20.09
C THR A 216 -29.23 -0.24 -20.60
#